data_AF-A0A848YYG9-F1
#
_entry.id   AF-A0A848YYG9-F1
#
_cell.length_a   1.000
_cell.length_b   1.000
_cell.length_c   1.000
_cell.angle_alpha   90.00
_cell.angle_beta   90.00
_cell.angle_gamma   90.00
#
_symmetry.space_group_name_H-M   'P 1'
#
loop_
_entity.id
_entity.type
_entity.pdbx_description
1 polymer ?
#
loop_
_entity_poly.entity_id
_entity_poly.type
_entity_poly.pdbx_seq_one_letter_code
_entity_poly.pdbx_strand_id
1 'polypeptide(L)'
;MRILNQCVAIILVAILAAGVCACSKDNDVWDLFGKDKDFKVMDSDSDGVVNTSDNCPDTSNAGQTDTDADGWGDACDADDDNDGIDDVLDPATLDPDSCGDADG
;
A
#
# COMPACT_ATOMS: atom_id res chain seq x y z
N MET A 1 15.20 -66.40 0.44
CA MET A 1 15.72 -65.29 1.28
C MET A 1 15.82 -63.94 0.55
N ARG A 2 16.08 -63.88 -0.76
CA ARG A 2 16.20 -62.59 -1.49
C ARG A 2 14.88 -61.79 -1.57
N ILE A 3 13.74 -62.47 -1.73
CA ILE A 3 12.42 -61.84 -1.84
C ILE A 3 11.98 -61.20 -0.51
N LEU A 4 12.18 -61.89 0.62
CA LEU A 4 11.83 -61.38 1.95
C LEU A 4 12.67 -60.14 2.33
N ASN A 5 13.97 -60.16 1.99
CA ASN A 5 14.86 -59.03 2.26
C ASN A 5 14.58 -57.82 1.37
N GLN A 6 14.17 -58.06 0.11
CA GLN A 6 13.71 -56.98 -0.77
C GLN A 6 12.36 -56.41 -0.33
N CYS A 7 11.40 -57.22 0.12
CA CYS A 7 10.14 -56.72 0.65
C CYS A 7 10.34 -55.85 1.91
N VAL A 8 11.19 -56.28 2.84
CA VAL A 8 11.52 -55.48 4.05
C VAL A 8 12.25 -54.19 3.66
N ALA A 9 13.19 -54.24 2.72
CA ALA A 9 13.88 -53.05 2.23
C ALA A 9 12.92 -52.07 1.51
N ILE A 10 11.99 -52.56 0.70
CA ILE A 10 10.99 -51.73 0.01
C ILE A 10 10.02 -51.09 1.01
N ILE A 11 9.58 -51.84 2.02
CA ILE A 11 8.73 -51.31 3.10
C ILE A 11 9.47 -50.22 3.88
N LEU A 12 10.73 -50.43 4.24
CA LEU A 12 11.55 -49.42 4.93
C LEU A 12 11.79 -48.16 4.09
N VAL A 13 12.06 -48.31 2.78
CA VAL A 13 12.25 -47.18 1.86
C VAL A 13 10.95 -46.40 1.64
N ALA A 14 9.80 -47.08 1.56
CA ALA A 14 8.50 -46.43 1.42
C ALA A 14 8.09 -45.65 2.67
N ILE A 15 8.38 -46.16 3.88
CA ILE A 15 8.12 -45.45 5.15
C ILE A 15 8.98 -44.18 5.25
N LEU A 16 10.24 -44.22 4.78
CA LEU A 16 11.13 -43.06 4.77
C LEU A 16 10.74 -42.02 3.69
N ALA A 17 10.13 -42.45 2.57
CA ALA A 17 9.75 -41.57 1.46
C ALA A 17 8.35 -40.92 1.60
N ALA A 18 7.48 -41.42 2.48
CA ALA A 18 6.13 -40.88 2.68
C ALA A 18 6.06 -39.59 3.53
N GLY A 19 7.21 -39.08 4.00
CA GLY A 19 7.26 -38.13 5.11
C GLY A 19 7.57 -36.67 4.82
N VAL A 20 7.90 -36.25 3.59
CA VAL A 20 8.16 -34.82 3.32
C VAL A 20 7.58 -34.39 1.98
N CYS A 21 6.25 -34.28 1.93
CA CYS A 21 5.62 -33.27 1.11
C CYS A 21 5.07 -32.21 2.07
N ALA A 22 5.94 -31.30 2.49
CA ALA A 22 5.51 -30.07 3.11
C ALA A 22 5.32 -29.04 1.98
N CYS A 23 4.09 -28.67 1.70
CA CYS A 23 3.82 -27.36 1.12
C CYS A 23 3.77 -26.39 2.29
N SER A 24 4.90 -25.78 2.64
CA SER A 24 4.91 -24.65 3.56
C SER A 24 4.17 -23.50 2.89
N LYS A 25 2.97 -23.18 3.36
CA LYS A 25 2.21 -21.98 2.99
C LYS A 25 1.83 -21.25 4.25
N ASP A 26 2.86 -20.93 5.03
CA ASP A 26 2.75 -20.23 6.29
C ASP A 26 4.15 -20.11 6.92
N ASN A 27 5.08 -19.54 6.14
CA ASN A 27 6.10 -18.66 6.73
C ASN A 27 5.80 -17.21 6.31
N ASP A 28 4.53 -16.89 6.32
CA ASP A 28 4.03 -15.54 6.23
C ASP A 28 4.33 -14.94 7.59
N VAL A 29 5.46 -14.25 7.68
CA VAL A 29 5.81 -13.36 8.80
C VAL A 29 4.65 -12.36 9.10
N TRP A 30 3.69 -12.26 8.19
CA TRP A 30 2.48 -11.46 8.18
C TRP A 30 1.31 -11.93 9.08
N ASP A 31 1.29 -13.14 9.68
CA ASP A 31 0.24 -13.51 10.68
C ASP A 31 0.70 -13.37 12.16
N LEU A 32 1.91 -12.85 12.39
CA LEU A 32 2.35 -12.37 13.72
C LEU A 32 2.28 -10.83 13.87
N PHE A 33 1.94 -10.13 12.78
CA PHE A 33 1.64 -8.69 12.75
C PHE A 33 0.15 -8.43 12.39
N GLY A 34 -0.71 -9.43 12.54
CA GLY A 34 -2.03 -9.44 11.90
C GLY A 34 -3.25 -9.51 12.80
N LYS A 35 -3.13 -9.45 14.14
CA LYS A 35 -4.31 -9.50 15.04
C LYS A 35 -4.31 -8.55 16.25
N ASP A 36 -3.27 -7.72 16.42
CA ASP A 36 -3.20 -6.74 17.53
C ASP A 36 -3.20 -5.31 16.98
N LYS A 37 -4.26 -4.57 17.30
CA LYS A 37 -4.67 -3.28 16.72
C LYS A 37 -4.03 -2.04 17.34
N ASP A 38 -2.75 -2.05 17.75
CA ASP A 38 -2.20 -0.92 18.51
C ASP A 38 -0.80 -0.44 18.10
N PHE A 39 -0.34 -0.72 16.87
CA PHE A 39 0.42 0.31 16.15
C PHE A 39 -0.62 1.18 15.45
N LYS A 40 -1.23 2.11 16.19
CA LYS A 40 -1.98 3.18 15.56
C LYS A 40 -0.97 4.02 14.79
N VAL A 41 -0.69 3.62 13.55
CA VAL A 41 -0.22 4.61 12.60
C VAL A 41 -1.32 5.66 12.58
N MET A 42 -0.97 6.89 12.94
CA MET A 42 -1.94 7.95 12.95
C MET A 42 -2.34 8.19 11.50
N ASP A 43 -3.58 7.88 11.22
CA ASP A 43 -4.33 8.12 9.99
C ASP A 43 -5.62 8.80 10.52
N SER A 44 -5.67 10.11 10.35
CA SER A 44 -6.67 10.99 10.97
C SER A 44 -7.98 10.98 10.20
N ASP A 45 -7.92 10.85 8.88
CA ASP A 45 -9.06 10.90 7.98
C ASP A 45 -9.52 9.52 7.47
N SER A 46 -8.78 8.47 7.82
CA SER A 46 -9.04 7.06 7.50
C SER A 46 -9.02 6.74 6.00
N ASP A 47 -8.16 7.41 5.24
CA ASP A 47 -8.04 7.21 3.79
C ASP A 47 -7.04 6.11 3.37
N GLY A 48 -6.28 5.59 4.35
CA GLY A 48 -5.30 4.52 4.14
C GLY A 48 -3.87 5.02 3.96
N VAL A 49 -3.65 6.33 4.02
CA VAL A 49 -2.33 6.97 4.10
C VAL A 49 -2.11 7.50 5.51
N VAL A 50 -0.84 7.56 5.89
CA VAL A 50 -0.43 7.83 7.27
C VAL A 50 -0.13 9.31 7.38
N ASN A 51 -0.53 10.00 8.46
CA ASN A 51 -0.39 11.46 8.60
C ASN A 51 1.05 11.99 8.36
N THR A 52 2.08 11.15 8.49
CA THR A 52 3.48 11.52 8.22
C THR A 52 3.88 11.48 6.75
N SER A 53 3.03 10.94 5.89
CA SER A 53 3.23 10.77 4.44
C SER A 53 2.01 11.21 3.64
N ASP A 54 1.05 11.81 4.33
CA ASP A 54 -0.20 12.31 3.79
C ASP A 54 -0.06 13.82 3.57
N ASN A 55 -0.25 14.27 2.34
CA ASN A 55 -0.26 15.69 1.97
C ASN A 55 -1.56 16.40 2.37
N CYS A 56 -2.58 15.67 2.85
CA CYS A 56 -3.80 16.21 3.45
C CYS A 56 -4.25 15.46 4.71
N PRO A 57 -3.51 15.53 5.84
CA PRO A 57 -3.75 14.70 7.04
C PRO A 57 -5.15 14.73 7.67
N ASP A 58 -5.99 15.69 7.32
CA ASP A 58 -7.33 15.85 7.86
C ASP A 58 -8.43 15.74 6.76
N THR A 59 -8.06 15.49 5.50
CA THR A 59 -8.96 15.43 4.35
C THR A 59 -8.62 14.23 3.45
N SER A 60 -9.50 13.22 3.49
CA SER A 60 -9.30 11.96 2.77
C SER A 60 -9.01 12.14 1.28
N ASN A 61 -7.81 11.73 0.87
CA ASN A 61 -7.33 11.86 -0.50
C ASN A 61 -6.31 10.77 -0.87
N ALA A 62 -6.65 9.50 -0.67
CA ALA A 62 -5.80 8.32 -0.88
C ALA A 62 -4.94 8.23 -2.16
N GLY A 63 -5.24 9.03 -3.19
CA GLY A 63 -4.39 9.20 -4.38
C GLY A 63 -3.15 10.07 -4.18
N GLN A 64 -3.10 10.89 -3.12
CA GLN A 64 -2.10 11.92 -2.82
C GLN A 64 -1.69 12.75 -4.05
N THR A 65 -2.68 13.18 -4.85
CA THR A 65 -2.41 14.14 -5.92
C THR A 65 -1.93 15.45 -5.30
N ASP A 66 -0.98 16.09 -5.97
CA ASP A 66 -0.28 17.33 -5.60
C ASP A 66 0.23 17.90 -6.94
N THR A 67 -0.58 18.78 -7.54
CA THR A 67 -0.42 19.22 -8.93
C THR A 67 0.73 20.22 -9.11
N ASP A 68 0.93 21.12 -8.16
CA ASP A 68 1.99 22.12 -8.16
C ASP A 68 3.29 21.65 -7.44
N ALA A 69 3.22 20.53 -6.70
CA ALA A 69 4.31 19.93 -5.93
C ALA A 69 4.79 20.78 -4.74
N ASP A 70 3.91 21.55 -4.10
CA ASP A 70 4.25 22.33 -2.90
C ASP A 70 4.19 21.53 -1.58
N GLY A 71 3.58 20.34 -1.62
CA GLY A 71 3.42 19.42 -0.51
C GLY A 71 2.06 19.45 0.19
N TRP A 72 1.13 20.28 -0.27
CA TRP A 72 -0.31 20.19 -0.01
C TRP A 72 -0.94 19.37 -1.12
N GLY A 73 -1.94 18.54 -0.78
CA GLY A 73 -2.63 17.78 -1.82
C GLY A 73 -3.79 18.57 -2.39
N ASP A 74 -4.16 18.27 -3.65
CA ASP A 74 -5.31 18.91 -4.35
C ASP A 74 -6.65 18.82 -3.57
N ALA A 75 -6.72 18.00 -2.52
CA ALA A 75 -7.91 17.87 -1.68
C ALA A 75 -7.98 18.89 -0.53
N CYS A 76 -6.85 19.51 -0.18
CA CYS A 76 -6.71 20.43 0.94
C CYS A 76 -5.85 21.66 0.64
N ASP A 77 -5.32 21.79 -0.58
CA ASP A 77 -4.85 23.04 -1.14
C ASP A 77 -6.05 23.95 -1.47
N ALA A 78 -5.78 25.25 -1.59
CA ALA A 78 -6.74 26.26 -2.03
C ALA A 78 -6.40 26.82 -3.42
N ASP A 79 -5.24 26.46 -3.95
CA ASP A 79 -4.69 26.90 -5.24
C ASP A 79 -3.88 25.72 -5.82
N ASP A 80 -4.59 24.74 -6.38
CA ASP A 80 -4.06 23.43 -6.78
C ASP A 80 -2.93 23.50 -7.84
N ASP A 81 -2.84 24.58 -8.62
CA ASP A 81 -1.79 24.80 -9.62
C ASP A 81 -0.86 25.99 -9.37
N ASN A 82 -1.09 26.74 -8.28
CA ASN A 82 -0.26 27.84 -7.80
C ASN A 82 -0.12 29.00 -8.80
N ASP A 83 -1.16 29.23 -9.59
CA ASP A 83 -1.24 30.35 -10.53
C ASP A 83 -1.59 31.70 -9.84
N GLY A 84 -1.98 31.64 -8.57
CA GLY A 84 -2.34 32.78 -7.74
C GLY A 84 -3.83 33.14 -7.74
N ILE A 85 -4.69 32.29 -8.30
CA ILE A 85 -6.15 32.39 -8.26
C ILE A 85 -6.70 31.21 -7.44
N ASP A 86 -7.29 31.48 -6.27
CA ASP A 86 -7.96 30.45 -5.47
C ASP A 86 -8.90 29.57 -6.33
N ASP A 87 -8.93 28.25 -6.11
CA ASP A 87 -9.73 27.27 -6.89
C ASP A 87 -11.22 27.62 -7.00
N VAL A 88 -11.73 28.38 -6.02
CA VAL A 88 -13.12 28.84 -5.99
C VAL A 88 -13.41 29.90 -7.06
N LEU A 89 -12.37 30.52 -7.61
CA LEU A 89 -12.39 31.56 -8.63
C LEU A 89 -11.72 31.10 -9.94
N ASP A 90 -10.91 30.05 -9.91
CA ASP A 90 -10.22 29.54 -11.08
C ASP A 90 -11.08 28.52 -11.89
N PRO A 91 -11.36 28.78 -13.18
CA PRO A 91 -12.01 27.82 -14.06
C PRO A 91 -11.16 26.58 -14.42
N ALA A 92 -9.86 26.57 -14.13
CA ALA A 92 -8.92 25.59 -14.64
C ALA A 92 -7.92 25.11 -13.57
N THR A 93 -8.45 24.64 -12.43
CA THR A 93 -7.74 24.34 -11.16
C THR A 93 -6.59 23.33 -11.19
N LEU A 94 -6.06 22.94 -12.35
CA LEU A 94 -4.93 22.00 -12.49
C LEU A 94 -4.03 22.41 -13.67
N ASP A 95 -4.21 23.61 -14.22
CA ASP A 95 -3.56 24.11 -15.43
C ASP A 95 -3.04 25.52 -15.17
N PRO A 96 -1.78 25.65 -14.72
CA PRO A 96 -1.22 26.96 -14.35
C PRO A 96 -1.06 27.91 -15.54
N ASP A 97 -1.23 27.42 -16.77
CA ASP A 97 -1.13 28.18 -18.02
C ASP A 97 -2.53 28.48 -18.63
N SER A 98 -3.60 28.33 -17.84
CA SER A 98 -4.95 28.54 -18.33
C SER A 98 -5.21 30.00 -18.76
N CYS A 99 -6.27 30.19 -19.55
CA CYS A 99 -6.60 31.51 -20.11
C CYS A 99 -7.38 32.41 -19.12
N GLY A 100 -6.88 32.57 -17.90
CA GLY A 100 -7.32 33.54 -16.90
C GLY A 100 -6.23 34.50 -16.45
N ASP A 101 -4.97 34.10 -16.66
CA ASP A 101 -3.92 34.46 -15.70
C ASP A 101 -2.98 35.46 -16.38
N ALA A 102 -3.09 36.69 -15.90
CA ALA A 102 -2.44 37.86 -16.46
C ALA A 102 -1.08 38.07 -15.81
N ASP A 103 -0.22 37.06 -15.82
CA ASP A 103 1.22 37.30 -15.76
C ASP A 103 1.76 37.55 -17.19
N GLY A 104 2.70 38.49 -17.28
CA GLY A 104 3.04 39.22 -18.51
C GLY A 104 4.21 38.65 -19.29
#